data_AF-A0ABD2K3A7-F1
#
_entry.id   AF-A0ABD2K3A7-F1
#
_cell.length_a   1.000
_cell.length_b   1.000
_cell.length_c   1.000
_cell.angle_alpha   90.00
_cell.angle_beta   90.00
_cell.angle_gamma   90.00
#
_symmetry.space_group_name_H-M   'P 1'
#
loop_
_entity.id
_entity.type
_entity.pdbx_description
1 polymer ?
#
loop_
_entity_poly.entity_id
_entity_poly.type
_entity_poly.pdbx_seq_one_letter_code
_entity_poly.pdbx_strand_id
1 'polypeptide(L)'
;MFFTRILAGVPKYRTSKPRVLFRRYNRPFYQYTMRPLVQCSRCSASHEPWVLCMDCYRVLRDVTEPIKQRMVSHNAYIGQRQQAMPRWTDENANP
;
A
#
# COMPACT_ATOMS: atom_id res chain seq x y z
N MET A 1 58.39 7.37 -14.19
CA MET A 1 57.06 7.58 -14.79
C MET A 1 56.03 6.83 -13.96
N PHE A 2 55.17 7.51 -13.20
CA PHE A 2 54.01 6.88 -12.56
C PHE A 2 52.79 7.79 -12.69
N PHE A 3 52.29 7.91 -13.93
CA PHE A 3 50.93 8.40 -14.16
C PHE A 3 49.96 7.29 -13.74
N THR A 4 49.64 7.20 -12.45
CA THR A 4 48.38 6.56 -12.07
C THR A 4 47.28 7.57 -12.42
N ARG A 5 46.60 7.33 -13.55
CA ARG A 5 45.32 7.99 -13.86
C ARG A 5 44.39 7.70 -12.69
N ILE A 6 44.33 8.61 -11.73
CA ILE A 6 43.31 8.59 -10.67
C ILE A 6 42.00 8.74 -11.41
N LEU A 7 41.28 7.63 -11.60
CA LEU A 7 39.92 7.64 -12.11
C LEU A 7 39.11 8.51 -11.16
N ALA A 8 38.73 9.70 -11.61
CA ALA A 8 37.92 10.62 -10.84
C ALA A 8 36.63 9.89 -10.44
N GLY A 9 36.46 9.62 -9.13
CA GLY A 9 35.31 8.89 -8.59
C GLY A 9 35.64 7.60 -7.83
N VAL A 10 36.87 7.08 -7.91
CA VAL A 10 37.24 5.87 -7.14
C VAL A 10 37.86 6.26 -5.78
N PRO A 11 37.41 5.66 -4.66
CA PRO A 11 37.99 5.93 -3.35
C PRO A 11 39.47 5.55 -3.33
N LYS A 12 40.34 6.52 -3.04
CA LYS A 12 41.79 6.31 -2.95
C LYS A 12 42.17 5.32 -1.84
N TYR A 13 41.37 5.24 -0.77
CA TYR A 13 41.63 4.37 0.38
C TYR A 13 40.36 3.66 0.85
N ARG A 14 40.53 2.46 1.41
CA ARG A 14 39.46 1.74 2.09
C ARG A 14 38.96 2.55 3.29
N THR A 15 37.65 2.70 3.40
CA THR A 15 37.03 3.34 4.57
C THR A 15 37.14 2.44 5.79
N SER A 16 37.50 3.03 6.94
CA SER A 16 37.61 2.31 8.20
C SER A 16 36.23 1.85 8.70
N LYS A 17 36.17 0.70 9.38
CA LYS A 17 34.94 0.20 10.02
C LYS A 17 34.19 1.27 10.83
N PRO A 18 34.82 2.07 11.72
CA PRO A 18 34.10 3.10 12.48
C PRO A 18 33.48 4.18 11.59
N ARG A 19 34.16 4.60 10.51
CA ARG A 19 33.60 5.58 9.55
C ARG A 19 32.39 5.04 8.79
N VAL A 20 32.40 3.76 8.44
CA VAL A 20 31.26 3.11 7.78
C VAL A 20 30.06 3.02 8.74
N LEU A 21 30.31 2.59 9.98
CA LEU A 21 29.27 2.50 11.01
C LEU A 21 28.67 3.87 11.32
N PHE A 22 29.50 4.91 11.49
CA PHE A 22 29.01 6.27 11.72
C PHE A 22 28.15 6.76 10.56
N ARG A 23 28.54 6.54 9.29
CA ARG A 23 27.71 6.93 8.14
C ARG A 23 26.35 6.20 8.09
N ARG A 24 26.32 4.95 8.56
CA ARG A 24 25.11 4.13 8.59
C ARG A 24 24.21 4.52 9.76
N TYR A 25 24.78 4.65 10.96
CA TYR A 25 24.07 4.72 12.23
C TYR A 25 23.95 6.15 12.83
N ASN A 26 24.74 7.13 12.39
CA ASN A 26 24.71 8.51 12.89
C ASN A 26 23.74 9.43 12.13
N ARG A 27 22.76 8.88 11.41
CA ARG A 27 21.73 9.71 10.77
C ARG A 27 20.58 9.94 11.75
N PRO A 28 19.99 11.14 11.83
CA PRO A 28 18.78 11.40 12.62
C PRO A 28 17.55 10.62 12.12
N PHE A 29 17.67 9.91 11.00
CA PHE A 29 16.65 9.09 10.35
C PHE A 29 16.51 7.66 10.91
N TYR A 30 17.12 7.35 12.06
CA TYR A 30 16.65 6.17 12.79
C TYR A 30 15.19 6.40 13.17
N GLN A 31 14.34 5.45 12.77
CA GLN A 31 12.90 5.55 12.63
C GLN A 31 12.19 5.66 13.99
N TYR A 32 12.39 6.75 14.71
CA TYR A 32 11.74 6.99 16.02
C TYR A 32 10.44 7.77 15.91
N THR A 33 9.83 7.85 14.72
CA THR A 33 8.45 8.31 14.66
C THR A 33 7.55 7.12 14.98
N MET A 34 7.28 6.96 16.28
CA MET A 34 6.07 6.29 16.74
C MET A 34 4.92 7.04 16.08
N ARG A 35 4.49 6.58 14.91
CA ARG A 35 3.32 7.15 14.26
C ARG A 35 2.17 6.99 15.25
N PRO A 36 1.29 7.99 15.43
CA PRO A 36 0.14 7.84 16.29
C PRO A 36 -0.69 6.66 15.74
N LEU A 37 -0.81 5.59 16.53
CA LEU A 37 -1.70 4.47 16.23
C LEU A 37 -2.97 4.70 17.06
N VAL A 38 -4.12 4.69 16.38
CA VAL A 38 -5.45 4.68 16.99
C VAL A 38 -6.07 3.30 16.82
N GLN A 39 -6.99 2.94 17.71
CA GLN A 39 -7.74 1.70 17.58
C GLN A 39 -9.01 1.93 16.76
N CYS A 40 -9.28 1.02 15.82
CA CYS A 40 -10.52 1.03 15.06
C CYS A 40 -11.72 0.79 15.99
N SER A 41 -12.77 1.59 15.86
CA SER A 41 -14.01 1.42 16.65
C SER A 41 -14.75 0.11 16.40
N ARG A 42 -14.55 -0.53 15.24
CA ARG A 42 -15.29 -1.73 14.84
C ARG A 42 -14.55 -3.04 15.13
N CYS A 43 -13.29 -3.13 14.73
CA CYS A 43 -12.50 -4.37 14.85
C CYS A 43 -11.36 -4.27 15.87
N SER A 44 -11.18 -3.12 16.55
CA SER A 44 -10.10 -2.85 17.52
C SER A 44 -8.66 -2.93 16.97
N ALA A 45 -8.48 -3.19 15.68
CA ALA A 45 -7.17 -3.20 15.04
C ALA A 45 -6.54 -1.79 15.06
N SER A 46 -5.23 -1.75 15.26
CA SER A 46 -4.48 -0.49 15.28
C SER A 46 -4.24 0.01 13.85
N HIS A 47 -4.53 1.29 13.60
CA HIS A 47 -4.24 1.94 12.31
C HIS A 47 -3.82 3.40 12.52
N GLU A 48 -3.31 4.03 11.46
CA GLU A 48 -3.03 5.48 11.48
C GLU A 48 -4.34 6.28 11.46
N PRO A 49 -4.44 7.40 12.20
CA PRO A 49 -5.70 8.15 12.35
C PRO A 49 -6.24 8.76 11.05
N TRP A 50 -5.37 9.04 10.07
CA TRP A 50 -5.76 9.55 8.75
C TRP A 50 -6.00 8.44 7.72
N VAL A 51 -5.82 7.16 8.09
CA VAL A 51 -6.00 6.00 7.20
C VAL A 51 -7.18 5.18 7.69
N LEU A 52 -8.00 4.69 6.75
CA LEU A 52 -9.06 3.74 7.04
C LEU A 52 -8.49 2.44 7.61
N CYS A 53 -9.22 1.78 8.51
CA CYS A 53 -8.82 0.47 9.00
C CYS A 53 -8.75 -0.53 7.83
N MET A 54 -7.57 -1.10 7.62
CA MET A 54 -7.30 -2.02 6.51
C MET A 54 -8.11 -3.31 6.61
N ASP A 55 -8.34 -3.83 7.82
CA ASP A 55 -9.10 -5.07 8.00
C ASP A 55 -10.59 -4.87 7.70
N CYS A 56 -11.17 -3.75 8.17
CA CYS A 56 -12.55 -3.40 7.82
C CYS A 56 -12.70 -3.12 6.32
N TYR A 57 -11.71 -2.43 5.73
CA TYR A 57 -11.72 -2.15 4.30
C TYR A 57 -11.62 -3.42 3.45
N ARG A 58 -10.85 -4.42 3.87
CA ARG A 58 -10.76 -5.72 3.19
C ARG A 58 -12.12 -6.40 3.12
N VAL A 59 -12.86 -6.47 4.23
CA VAL A 59 -14.20 -7.06 4.26
C VAL A 59 -15.15 -6.33 3.29
N LEU A 60 -15.13 -5.00 3.30
CA LEU A 60 -15.95 -4.21 2.36
C LEU A 60 -15.53 -4.43 0.91
N ARG A 61 -14.24 -4.55 0.64
CA ARG A 61 -13.72 -4.85 -0.68
C ARG A 61 -14.21 -6.21 -1.15
N ASP A 62 -14.10 -7.24 -0.32
CA ASP A 62 -14.50 -8.61 -0.67
C ASP A 62 -16.00 -8.70 -0.99
N VAL A 63 -16.84 -7.90 -0.31
CA VAL A 63 -18.28 -7.80 -0.61
C VAL A 63 -18.55 -7.00 -1.90
N THR A 64 -17.78 -5.94 -2.16
CA THR A 64 -18.01 -5.05 -3.32
C THR A 64 -17.39 -5.54 -4.63
N GLU A 65 -16.33 -6.36 -4.57
CA GLU A 65 -15.66 -6.94 -5.74
C GLU A 65 -16.61 -7.80 -6.62
N PRO A 66 -17.41 -8.74 -6.09
CA PRO A 66 -18.36 -9.52 -6.91
C PRO A 66 -19.48 -8.64 -7.47
N ILE A 67 -19.94 -7.64 -6.71
CA ILE A 67 -20.93 -6.64 -7.15
C ILE A 67 -20.39 -5.89 -8.37
N LYS A 68 -19.14 -5.44 -8.28
CA LYS A 68 -18.44 -4.75 -9.38
C LYS A 68 -18.27 -5.66 -10.60
N GLN A 69 -17.91 -6.93 -10.42
CA GLN A 69 -17.80 -7.88 -11.53
C GLN A 69 -19.14 -8.04 -12.26
N ARG A 70 -20.23 -8.18 -11.50
CA ARG A 70 -21.60 -8.24 -12.05
C ARG A 70 -21.97 -6.95 -12.79
N MET A 71 -21.68 -5.78 -12.23
CA MET A 71 -21.88 -4.48 -12.90
C MET A 71 -21.15 -4.40 -14.24
N VAL A 72 -19.88 -4.82 -14.27
CA VAL A 72 -19.05 -4.78 -15.49
C VAL A 72 -19.55 -5.79 -16.52
N SER A 73 -20.00 -6.97 -16.08
CA SER A 73 -20.57 -8.00 -16.96
C SER A 73 -21.98 -7.66 -17.46
N HIS A 74 -22.66 -6.70 -16.82
CA HIS A 74 -24.04 -6.39 -17.14
C HIS A 74 -24.12 -5.58 -18.43
N ASN A 75 -24.58 -6.24 -19.50
CA ASN A 75 -24.97 -5.58 -20.73
C ASN A 75 -26.37 -4.99 -20.56
N ALA A 76 -26.47 -3.65 -20.57
CA ALA A 76 -27.74 -2.95 -20.42
C ALA A 76 -28.74 -3.24 -21.56
N TYR A 77 -28.26 -3.74 -22.70
CA TYR A 77 -29.06 -4.07 -23.87
C TYR A 77 -28.93 -5.56 -24.20
N ILE A 78 -30.07 -6.24 -24.29
CA ILE A 78 -30.18 -7.60 -24.82
C ILE A 78 -31.15 -7.53 -26.00
N GLY A 79 -30.59 -7.56 -27.22
CA GLY A 79 -31.36 -7.28 -28.44
C GLY A 79 -31.78 -5.81 -28.52
N GLN A 80 -33.09 -5.54 -28.74
CA GLN A 80 -33.64 -4.18 -28.81
C GLN A 80 -34.18 -3.65 -27.47
N ARG A 81 -34.14 -4.43 -26.38
CA ARG A 81 -34.72 -4.05 -25.08
C ARG A 81 -33.62 -3.70 -24.09
N GLN A 82 -33.80 -2.58 -23.40
CA GLN A 82 -33.01 -2.26 -22.22
C GLN A 82 -33.53 -3.04 -21.02
N GLN A 83 -32.64 -3.72 -20.30
CA GLN A 83 -32.96 -4.27 -18.99
C GLN A 83 -32.51 -3.29 -17.91
N ALA A 84 -33.39 -3.04 -16.94
CA ALA A 84 -33.03 -2.27 -15.77
C ALA A 84 -32.07 -3.08 -14.89
N MET A 85 -31.07 -2.40 -14.34
CA MET A 85 -30.09 -3.03 -13.47
C MET A 85 -30.79 -3.61 -12.22
N PRO A 86 -30.50 -4.85 -11.81
CA PRO A 86 -31.13 -5.46 -10.63
C PRO A 86 -30.79 -4.67 -9.36
N ARG A 87 -31.78 -4.57 -8.46
CA ARG A 87 -31.61 -3.93 -7.15
C ARG A 87 -30.73 -4.80 -6.24
N TRP A 88 -29.72 -4.19 -5.64
CA TRP A 88 -28.82 -4.88 -4.71
C TRP A 88 -29.52 -5.05 -3.36
N THR A 89 -29.88 -6.29 -3.06
CA THR A 89 -30.41 -6.75 -1.77
C THR A 89 -29.41 -7.70 -1.13
N ASP A 90 -29.51 -7.92 0.19
CA ASP A 90 -28.58 -8.78 0.94
C ASP A 90 -28.51 -10.21 0.38
N GLU A 91 -29.60 -10.69 -0.22
CA GLU A 91 -29.70 -11.98 -0.93
C GLU A 91 -28.79 -12.07 -2.16
N ASN A 92 -28.52 -10.94 -2.81
CA ASN A 92 -27.67 -10.84 -3.98
C ASN A 92 -26.22 -10.45 -3.63
N ALA A 93 -25.91 -10.17 -2.37
CA ALA A 93 -24.59 -9.72 -1.93
C ALA A 93 -23.60 -10.86 -1.63
N ASN A 94 -24.10 -12.06 -1.29
CA ASN A 94 -23.28 -13.25 -1.13
C ASN A 94 -23.50 -14.23 -2.29
N PRO A 95 -22.45 -14.69 -3.00
CA PRO A 95 -22.55 -15.85 -3.88
C PRO A 95 -22.79 -17.15 -3.10
#